data_AF-A0A2G9NDU7-F1
#
_entry.id   AF-A0A2G9NDU7-F1
#
_cell.length_a   1.000
_cell.length_b   1.000
_cell.length_c   1.000
_cell.angle_alpha   90.00
_cell.angle_beta   90.00
_cell.angle_gamma   90.00
#
_symmetry.space_group_name_H-M   'P 1'
#
loop_
_entity.id
_entity.type
_entity.pdbx_description
1 polymer ?
#
loop_
_entity_poly.entity_id
_entity_poly.type
_entity_poly.pdbx_seq_one_letter_code
_entity_poly.pdbx_strand_id
1 'polypeptide(L)'
;MKKKVDLDINDNRFFAFIIVLLSIIGVVIYLIANKKDKYTKFYTKQSLVIFIFAVIVWAIGIVIKFIPILGQLINIILIVVTVILWVLAMLYALSGKETYTPVIGKFADKFNF
;
A
#
# COMPACT_ATOMS: atom_id res chain seq x y z
N MET A 1 35.60 -19.02 4.41
CA MET A 1 34.70 -18.46 3.38
C MET A 1 33.36 -18.13 4.04
N LYS A 2 33.10 -16.85 4.35
CA LYS A 2 31.75 -16.42 4.78
C LYS A 2 30.87 -16.49 3.53
N LYS A 3 29.89 -17.41 3.53
CA LYS A 3 28.80 -17.42 2.55
C LYS A 3 28.18 -16.02 2.61
N LYS A 4 28.44 -15.18 1.60
CA LYS A 4 27.57 -14.02 1.38
C LYS A 4 26.19 -14.64 1.22
N VAL A 5 25.27 -14.24 2.08
CA VAL A 5 23.86 -14.49 1.82
C VAL A 5 23.59 -13.64 0.58
N ASP A 6 23.73 -14.26 -0.58
CA ASP A 6 23.38 -13.67 -1.86
C ASP A 6 21.86 -13.54 -1.84
N LEU A 7 21.38 -12.46 -1.22
CA LEU A 7 20.01 -11.98 -1.34
C LEU A 7 19.84 -11.50 -2.78
N ASP A 8 19.77 -12.44 -3.71
CA ASP A 8 19.30 -12.23 -5.08
C ASP A 8 17.76 -12.04 -5.10
N ILE A 9 17.23 -11.44 -4.01
CA ILE A 9 15.91 -10.83 -3.99
C ILE A 9 16.07 -9.58 -4.84
N ASN A 10 15.77 -9.72 -6.13
CA ASN A 10 15.69 -8.65 -7.13
C ASN A 10 15.32 -7.32 -6.44
N ASP A 11 16.31 -6.42 -6.33
CA ASP A 11 16.32 -5.25 -5.43
C ASP A 11 14.98 -4.48 -5.45
N ASN A 12 14.38 -4.38 -6.63
CA ASN A 12 13.12 -3.69 -6.88
C ASN A 12 11.91 -4.30 -6.14
N ARG A 13 11.84 -5.62 -5.93
CA ARG A 13 10.74 -6.27 -5.19
C ARG A 13 10.81 -5.96 -3.71
N PHE A 14 12.01 -6.03 -3.14
CA PHE A 14 12.23 -5.70 -1.74
C PHE A 14 11.95 -4.21 -1.50
N PHE A 15 12.46 -3.33 -2.37
CA PHE A 15 12.15 -1.90 -2.31
C PHE A 15 10.65 -1.60 -2.43
N ALA A 16 9.94 -2.22 -3.39
CA ALA A 16 8.50 -2.08 -3.53
C ALA A 16 7.75 -2.53 -2.27
N PHE A 17 8.13 -3.68 -1.70
CA PHE A 17 7.57 -4.17 -0.45
C PHE A 17 7.78 -3.18 0.70
N ILE A 18 9.00 -2.66 0.88
CA ILE A 18 9.30 -1.67 1.93
C ILE A 18 8.49 -0.38 1.74
N ILE A 19 8.31 0.07 0.49
CA ILE A 19 7.49 1.26 0.20
C ILE A 19 6.03 1.05 0.59
N VAL A 20 5.46 -0.12 0.27
CA VAL A 20 4.08 -0.45 0.65
C VAL A 20 3.97 -0.61 2.18
N LEU A 21 4.94 -1.28 2.80
CA LEU A 21 5.00 -1.49 4.25
C LEU A 21 5.10 -0.17 5.03
N LEU A 22 5.85 0.80 4.53
CA LEU A 22 5.96 2.12 5.15
C LEU A 22 4.82 3.06 4.74
N SER A 23 3.91 2.60 3.87
CA SER A 23 2.77 3.38 3.37
C SER A 23 3.22 4.76 2.86
N ILE A 24 2.66 5.85 3.41
CA ILE A 24 2.99 7.22 3.02
C ILE A 24 4.47 7.57 3.22
N ILE A 25 5.12 7.04 4.26
CA ILE A 25 6.55 7.28 4.51
C ILE A 25 7.37 6.65 3.39
N GLY A 26 6.99 5.46 2.94
CA GLY A 26 7.59 4.78 1.79
C GLY A 26 7.44 5.57 0.50
N VAL A 27 6.27 6.17 0.26
CA VAL A 27 6.03 7.04 -0.90
C VAL A 27 6.96 8.25 -0.89
N VAL A 28 7.12 8.91 0.25
CA VAL A 28 8.04 10.05 0.39
C VAL A 28 9.49 9.62 0.12
N ILE A 29 9.92 8.48 0.68
CA ILE A 29 11.25 7.92 0.42
C ILE A 29 11.47 7.69 -1.07
N TYR A 30 10.49 7.10 -1.78
CA TYR A 30 10.59 6.87 -3.22
C TYR A 30 10.74 8.18 -4.02
N LEU A 31 9.95 9.20 -3.68
CA LEU A 31 9.99 10.51 -4.35
C LEU A 31 11.35 11.20 -4.15
N ILE A 32 11.92 11.13 -2.95
CA ILE A 32 13.25 11.72 -2.65
C ILE A 32 14.36 10.91 -3.32
N ALA A 33 14.27 9.58 -3.29
CA ALA A 33 15.25 8.69 -3.92
C ALA A 33 15.25 8.78 -5.45
N ASN A 34 14.21 9.37 -6.05
CA ASN A 34 14.04 9.57 -7.48
C ASN A 34 14.28 8.29 -8.30
N LYS A 35 13.85 7.13 -7.77
CA LYS A 35 14.02 5.83 -8.43
C LYS A 35 13.18 5.78 -9.71
N LYS A 36 13.82 5.51 -10.86
CA LYS A 36 13.15 5.42 -12.17
C LYS A 36 12.57 4.04 -12.50
N ASP A 37 12.64 3.09 -11.57
CA ASP A 37 12.16 1.73 -11.78
C ASP A 37 10.62 1.66 -11.88
N LYS A 38 10.12 1.06 -12.95
CA LYS A 38 8.67 0.97 -13.25
C LYS A 38 7.92 0.14 -12.19
N TYR A 39 8.52 -0.94 -11.70
CA TYR A 39 7.90 -1.84 -10.73
C TYR A 39 7.70 -1.16 -9.37
N THR A 40 8.75 -0.55 -8.85
CA THR A 40 8.74 0.20 -7.59
C THR A 40 7.77 1.38 -7.69
N LYS A 41 7.74 2.05 -8.84
CA LYS A 41 6.81 3.14 -9.14
C LYS A 41 5.35 2.70 -9.07
N PHE A 42 5.03 1.55 -9.66
CA PHE A 42 3.69 0.96 -9.63
C PHE A 42 3.21 0.76 -8.18
N TYR A 43 4.01 0.07 -7.37
CA TYR A 43 3.67 -0.19 -5.97
C TYR A 43 3.69 1.07 -5.09
N THR A 44 4.46 2.10 -5.48
CA THR A 44 4.41 3.41 -4.83
C THR A 44 3.06 4.10 -5.04
N LYS A 45 2.57 4.14 -6.29
CA LYS A 45 1.25 4.71 -6.60
C LYS A 45 0.14 3.93 -5.90
N GLN A 46 0.25 2.60 -5.87
CA GLN A 46 -0.70 1.74 -5.17
C GLN A 46 -0.68 1.96 -3.66
N SER A 47 0.50 2.13 -3.05
CA SER A 47 0.67 2.48 -1.64
C SER A 47 -0.02 3.82 -1.31
N LEU A 48 0.15 4.83 -2.18
CA LEU A 48 -0.50 6.13 -2.04
C LEU A 48 -2.03 6.02 -2.10
N VAL A 49 -2.58 5.22 -3.02
CA VAL A 49 -4.03 4.99 -3.12
C VAL A 49 -4.58 4.34 -1.85
N ILE A 50 -3.93 3.29 -1.35
CA ILE A 50 -4.35 2.59 -0.14
C ILE A 50 -4.29 3.54 1.06
N PHE A 51 -3.27 4.39 1.14
CA PHE A 51 -3.16 5.42 2.17
C PHE A 51 -4.32 6.43 2.10
N ILE A 52 -4.62 6.97 0.92
CA ILE A 52 -5.76 7.89 0.73
C ILE A 52 -7.07 7.22 1.13
N PHE A 53 -7.27 5.96 0.73
CA PHE A 53 -8.43 5.18 1.12
C PHE A 53 -8.51 4.99 2.64
N ALA A 54 -7.40 4.69 3.32
CA ALA A 54 -7.34 4.59 4.77
C ALA A 54 -7.70 5.92 5.47
N VAL A 55 -7.25 7.06 4.93
CA VAL A 55 -7.61 8.40 5.45
C VAL A 55 -9.11 8.67 5.29
N ILE A 56 -9.70 8.30 4.15
CA ILE A 56 -11.14 8.42 3.91
C ILE A 56 -11.93 7.55 4.91
N VAL A 57 -11.54 6.28 5.09
CA VAL A 57 -12.16 5.38 6.06
C VAL A 57 -12.07 5.94 7.47
N TRP A 58 -10.91 6.49 7.85
CA TRP A 58 -10.72 7.12 9.16
C TRP A 58 -11.64 8.33 9.36
N ALA A 59 -11.76 9.20 8.34
CA ALA A 59 -12.65 10.36 8.37
C ALA A 59 -14.13 9.95 8.50
N ILE A 60 -14.57 8.94 7.74
CA ILE A 60 -15.91 8.36 7.83
C ILE A 60 -16.15 7.79 9.24
N GLY A 61 -15.15 7.10 9.81
CA GLY A 61 -15.21 6.56 11.15
C GLY A 61 -15.42 7.62 12.24
N ILE A 62 -14.99 8.87 12.04
CA ILE A 62 -15.27 9.97 12.98
C ILE A 62 -16.76 10.32 12.98
N VAL A 63 -17.41 10.38 11.81
CA VAL A 63 -18.82 10.75 11.67
C VAL A 63 -19.75 9.62 12.11
N ILE A 64 -19.40 8.37 11.79
CA ILE A 64 -20.27 7.22 12.06
C ILE A 64 -20.28 6.83 13.55
N LYS A 65 -19.30 7.30 14.35
CA LYS A 65 -19.26 7.09 15.81
C LYS A 65 -20.48 7.63 16.57
N PHE A 66 -21.23 8.57 15.99
CA PHE A 66 -22.46 9.11 16.59
C PHE A 66 -23.64 8.13 16.49
N ILE A 67 -23.56 7.08 15.66
CA ILE A 67 -24.58 6.04 15.54
C ILE A 67 -24.19 4.84 16.42
N PRO A 68 -24.87 4.60 17.55
CA PRO A 68 -24.52 3.50 18.44
C PRO A 68 -24.68 2.14 17.76
N ILE A 69 -23.78 1.19 18.09
CA ILE A 69 -23.75 -0.22 17.63
C ILE A 69 -23.55 -0.38 16.11
N LEU A 70 -24.50 0.03 15.27
CA LEU A 70 -24.41 -0.13 13.81
C LEU A 70 -23.21 0.62 13.23
N GLY A 71 -22.98 1.84 13.70
CA GLY A 71 -21.86 2.63 13.22
C GLY A 71 -20.49 2.02 13.57
N GLN A 72 -20.39 1.43 14.77
CA GLN A 72 -19.18 0.75 15.22
C GLN A 72 -18.89 -0.52 14.41
N LEU A 73 -19.93 -1.32 14.12
CA LEU A 73 -19.79 -2.52 13.30
C LEU A 73 -19.30 -2.20 11.88
N ILE A 74 -19.89 -1.20 11.23
CA ILE A 74 -19.46 -0.76 9.89
C ILE A 74 -18.02 -0.28 9.90
N ASN A 75 -17.63 0.51 10.91
CA ASN A 75 -16.27 1.02 11.03
C ASN A 75 -15.23 -0.12 11.17
N ILE A 76 -15.53 -1.14 11.99
CA ILE A 76 -14.66 -2.32 12.14
C ILE A 76 -14.47 -3.02 10.79
N ILE A 77 -15.55 -3.23 10.03
CA ILE A 77 -15.49 -3.87 8.71
C ILE A 77 -14.61 -3.06 7.75
N LEU A 78 -14.79 -1.73 7.70
CA LEU A 78 -14.00 -0.87 6.83
C LEU A 78 -12.50 -0.89 7.17
N ILE A 79 -12.17 -0.89 8.47
CA ILE A 79 -10.77 -1.02 8.93
C ILE A 79 -10.19 -2.36 8.50
N VAL A 80 -10.92 -3.46 8.70
CA VAL A 80 -10.47 -4.81 8.30
C VAL A 80 -10.24 -4.89 6.79
N VAL A 81 -11.16 -4.39 5.98
CA VAL A 81 -11.00 -4.34 4.51
C VAL A 81 -9.77 -3.53 4.11
N THR A 82 -9.55 -2.38 4.76
CA THR A 82 -8.37 -1.53 4.50
C THR A 82 -7.07 -2.28 4.81
N VAL A 83 -7.00 -2.98 5.94
CA VAL A 83 -5.84 -3.79 6.33
C VAL A 83 -5.62 -4.94 5.35
N ILE A 84 -6.68 -5.63 4.92
CA ILE A 84 -6.59 -6.70 3.92
C ILE A 84 -6.00 -6.16 2.60
N LEU A 85 -6.48 -5.01 2.11
CA LEU A 85 -5.96 -4.40 0.90
C LEU A 85 -4.47 -4.03 1.04
N TRP A 86 -4.08 -3.51 2.19
CA TRP A 86 -2.69 -3.16 2.49
C TRP A 86 -1.78 -4.39 2.51
N VAL A 87 -2.20 -5.48 3.16
CA VAL A 87 -1.46 -6.76 3.17
C VAL A 87 -1.39 -7.36 1.77
N LEU A 88 -2.49 -7.36 1.00
CA LEU A 88 -2.50 -7.84 -0.38
C LEU A 88 -1.51 -7.06 -1.25
N ALA A 89 -1.42 -5.74 -1.10
CA ALA A 89 -0.44 -4.95 -1.81
C ALA A 89 1.00 -5.36 -1.48
N MET A 90 1.31 -5.70 -0.23
CA MET A 90 2.63 -6.23 0.15
C MET A 90 2.92 -7.59 -0.48
N LEU A 91 1.96 -8.50 -0.45
CA LEU A 91 2.09 -9.83 -1.05
C LEU A 91 2.30 -9.72 -2.57
N TYR A 92 1.56 -8.81 -3.22
CA TYR A 92 1.73 -8.53 -4.63
C TYR A 92 3.09 -7.89 -4.93
N ALA A 93 3.57 -6.97 -4.08
CA ALA A 93 4.90 -6.38 -4.22
C ALA A 93 6.03 -7.43 -4.15
N LEU A 94 5.82 -8.52 -3.40
CA LEU A 94 6.76 -9.65 -3.35
C LEU A 94 6.59 -10.63 -4.52
N SER A 95 5.43 -10.66 -5.18
CA SER A 95 5.11 -11.61 -6.26
C SER A 95 5.97 -11.44 -7.52
N GLY A 96 6.55 -10.25 -7.72
CA GLY A 96 7.33 -9.92 -8.91
C GLY A 96 6.52 -9.59 -10.15
N LYS A 97 5.18 -9.45 -10.02
CA LYS A 97 4.28 -9.01 -11.08
C LYS A 97 3.57 -7.74 -10.65
N GLU A 98 3.35 -6.79 -11.56
CA GLU A 98 2.53 -5.60 -11.31
C GLU A 98 1.07 -6.03 -11.18
N THR A 99 0.55 -6.09 -9.95
CA THR A 99 -0.80 -6.58 -9.66
C THR A 99 -1.57 -5.56 -8.84
N TYR A 100 -2.70 -5.08 -9.38
CA TYR A 100 -3.58 -4.18 -8.66
C TYR A 100 -4.31 -4.90 -7.52
N THR A 101 -4.46 -4.20 -6.40
CA THR A 101 -5.35 -4.60 -5.32
C THR A 101 -6.80 -4.50 -5.80
N PRO A 102 -7.67 -5.39 -5.32
CA PRO A 102 -9.07 -5.37 -5.71
C PRO A 102 -9.73 -4.05 -5.28
N VAL A 103 -10.82 -3.68 -5.96
CA VAL A 103 -11.68 -2.51 -5.70
C VAL A 103 -11.01 -1.16 -6.01
N ILE A 104 -9.85 -0.86 -5.43
CA ILE A 104 -9.24 0.47 -5.46
C ILE A 104 -7.90 0.54 -6.22
N GLY A 105 -7.24 -0.59 -6.51
CA GLY A 105 -5.88 -0.58 -7.05
C GLY A 105 -5.73 0.21 -8.36
N LYS A 106 -6.74 0.17 -9.26
CA LYS A 106 -6.73 0.89 -10.54
C LYS A 106 -6.66 2.43 -10.39
N PHE A 107 -7.01 2.98 -9.24
CA PHE A 107 -6.83 4.43 -9.01
C PHE A 107 -5.35 4.84 -9.00
N ALA A 108 -4.42 3.88 -8.89
CA ALA A 108 -2.98 4.15 -8.96
C ALA A 108 -2.59 4.78 -10.32
N ASP A 109 -3.31 4.46 -11.39
CA ASP A 109 -3.02 4.97 -12.73
C ASP A 109 -3.35 6.46 -12.90
N LYS A 110 -4.11 7.05 -11.96
CA LYS A 110 -4.43 8.48 -11.98
C LYS A 110 -3.26 9.37 -11.56
N PHE A 111 -2.20 8.79 -10.99
CA PHE A 111 -1.02 9.52 -10.56
C PHE A 111 0.04 9.51 -11.67
N ASN A 112 0.53 10.70 -12.07
CA ASN A 112 1.45 10.86 -13.21
C ASN A 112 2.92 11.14 -12.85
N PHE A 113 3.26 11.16 -11.56
CA PHE A 113 4.66 11.17 -11.15
C PHE A 113 5.32 9.84 -11.49
#